data_AF-A0A850P4U3-F1
#
_entry.id   AF-A0A850P4U3-F1
#
_cell.length_a   1.000
_cell.length_b   1.000
_cell.length_c   1.000
_cell.angle_alpha   90.00
_cell.angle_beta   90.00
_cell.angle_gamma   90.00
#
_symmetry.space_group_name_H-M   'P 1'
#
loop_
_entity.id
_entity.type
_entity.pdbx_description
1 polymer ?
#
loop_
_entity_poly.entity_id
_entity_poly.type
_entity_poly.pdbx_seq_one_letter_code
_entity_poly.pdbx_strand_id
1 'polypeptide(L)'
;MGRRTDRLHDLTGKPLHQEIRGGLFVLRHSLIEVARDASLFGSIPGSSERQVVGPGDHLRNSLTDIARTCQRDYVLRGGTMEFDSTGALHAIWVRITAATGGGTLVFGPKTASSGLLLLDLSVDDNVAVSIMFRDVGSLAATYDVDTDITLIGLLSGAPTELDCNAWAVVRLRGNACGLNAENSRSIAGDNGLTSLYIRNYLAGDAKEIRITIKK
;
A
#
# COMPACT_ATOMS: atom_id res chain seq x y z
N MET A 1 31.90 -20.22 30.49
CA MET A 1 32.30 -21.27 29.52
C MET A 1 31.15 -22.27 29.41
N GLY A 2 30.91 -22.81 28.21
CA GLY A 2 29.71 -23.56 27.77
C GLY A 2 29.32 -24.79 28.62
N ARG A 3 28.20 -25.48 28.38
CA ARG A 3 27.68 -25.95 27.08
C ARG A 3 26.17 -26.25 27.16
N ARG A 4 25.50 -26.08 26.01
CA ARG A 4 24.21 -26.68 25.64
C ARG A 4 24.25 -28.22 25.70
N THR A 5 23.12 -28.80 26.07
CA THR A 5 22.46 -30.02 25.51
C THR A 5 21.01 -29.90 26.03
N ASP A 6 19.91 -30.22 25.35
CA ASP A 6 19.72 -30.96 24.12
C ASP A 6 18.26 -30.79 23.65
N ARG A 7 18.08 -30.92 22.33
CA ARG A 7 16.94 -31.57 21.64
C ARG A 7 15.56 -30.90 21.65
N LEU A 8 15.26 -30.22 20.54
CA LEU A 8 14.00 -30.45 19.82
C LEU A 8 14.35 -30.87 18.39
N HIS A 9 13.92 -32.08 18.06
CA HIS A 9 14.10 -32.77 16.80
C HIS A 9 13.24 -32.15 15.69
N ASP A 10 13.85 -32.08 14.50
CA ASP A 10 13.25 -32.33 13.19
C ASP A 10 12.02 -31.53 12.77
N LEU A 11 12.23 -30.24 12.53
CA LEU A 11 11.60 -29.59 11.38
C LEU A 11 12.62 -29.64 10.24
N THR A 12 12.33 -30.45 9.21
CA THR A 12 13.06 -30.41 7.95
C THR A 12 12.86 -29.04 7.31
N GLY A 13 13.75 -28.11 7.66
CA GLY A 13 13.85 -26.81 7.02
C GLY A 13 14.13 -27.03 5.54
N LYS A 14 13.15 -26.68 4.69
CA LYS A 14 13.42 -26.59 3.26
C LYS A 14 14.53 -25.55 3.03
N PRO A 15 15.44 -25.77 2.06
CA PRO A 15 16.66 -25.01 1.97
C PRO A 15 16.38 -23.54 1.70
N LEU A 16 17.06 -22.68 2.46
CA LEU A 16 17.20 -21.22 2.32
C LEU A 16 17.79 -20.74 0.97
N HIS A 17 17.66 -21.52 -0.11
CA HIS A 17 18.25 -21.22 -1.40
C HIS A 17 17.18 -21.21 -2.50
N GLN A 18 16.47 -20.10 -2.58
CA GLN A 18 15.97 -19.54 -3.84
C GLN A 18 15.74 -18.05 -3.61
N GLU A 19 16.85 -17.31 -3.52
CA GLU A 19 16.91 -15.87 -3.75
C GLU A 19 16.35 -15.59 -5.15
N ILE A 20 15.08 -15.19 -5.23
CA ILE A 20 14.42 -14.73 -6.46
C ILE A 20 13.95 -13.29 -6.21
N ARG A 21 14.80 -12.33 -6.60
CA ARG A 21 14.82 -11.55 -7.86
C ARG A 21 13.69 -10.52 -7.98
N GLY A 22 14.11 -9.26 -7.91
CA GLY A 22 13.36 -8.10 -8.38
C GLY A 22 12.63 -7.32 -7.30
N GLY A 23 13.36 -6.63 -6.42
CA GLY A 23 12.91 -5.47 -5.61
C GLY A 23 11.78 -5.66 -4.59
N LEU A 24 10.98 -6.71 -4.76
CA LEU A 24 9.68 -6.88 -4.12
C LEU A 24 9.73 -7.93 -3.01
N PHE A 25 10.81 -8.69 -2.80
CA PHE A 25 10.79 -9.74 -1.76
C PHE A 25 10.77 -9.16 -0.33
N VAL A 26 11.43 -8.02 -0.09
CA VAL A 26 11.42 -7.34 1.22
C VAL A 26 10.05 -6.72 1.49
N LEU A 27 9.41 -6.15 0.47
CA LEU A 27 8.03 -5.65 0.56
C LEU A 27 6.99 -6.76 0.48
N ARG A 28 7.23 -7.92 -0.15
CA ARG A 28 6.23 -9.01 -0.22
C ARG A 28 6.19 -9.80 1.06
N HIS A 29 7.32 -10.09 1.71
CA HIS A 29 7.28 -10.65 3.08
C HIS A 29 6.71 -9.63 4.07
N SER A 30 7.15 -8.36 4.00
CA SER A 30 6.60 -7.32 4.89
C SER A 30 5.13 -7.03 4.59
N LEU A 31 4.69 -6.92 3.34
CA LEU A 31 3.30 -6.62 2.96
C LEU A 31 2.40 -7.86 3.00
N ILE A 32 2.89 -9.10 2.88
CA ILE A 32 2.09 -10.32 3.12
C ILE A 32 1.95 -10.57 4.61
N GLU A 33 3.00 -10.40 5.42
CA GLU A 33 2.85 -10.42 6.89
C GLU A 33 1.98 -9.24 7.37
N VAL A 34 2.14 -8.05 6.80
CA VAL A 34 1.30 -6.89 7.13
C VAL A 34 -0.13 -7.01 6.57
N ALA A 35 -0.35 -7.64 5.41
CA ALA A 35 -1.70 -7.97 4.93
C ALA A 35 -2.35 -9.09 5.75
N ARG A 36 -1.55 -10.00 6.34
CA ARG A 36 -2.02 -11.00 7.33
C ARG A 36 -2.33 -10.37 8.68
N ASP A 37 -1.58 -9.36 9.12
CA ASP A 37 -1.88 -8.57 10.32
C ASP A 37 -3.09 -7.63 10.14
N ALA A 38 -3.30 -7.09 8.93
CA ALA A 38 -4.51 -6.34 8.60
C ALA A 38 -5.79 -7.20 8.75
N SER A 39 -5.71 -8.51 8.51
CA SER A 39 -6.79 -9.46 8.78
C SER A 39 -6.99 -9.79 10.27
N LEU A 40 -6.10 -9.37 11.18
CA LEU A 40 -6.29 -9.47 12.62
C LEU A 40 -7.11 -8.31 13.21
N PHE A 41 -7.34 -7.23 12.45
CA PHE A 41 -8.31 -6.18 12.80
C PHE A 41 -9.75 -6.60 12.44
N GLY A 42 -10.08 -7.87 12.68
CA GLY A 42 -11.46 -8.33 12.81
C GLY A 42 -12.09 -7.61 14.00
N SER A 43 -13.25 -7.02 13.75
CA SER A 43 -14.18 -6.36 14.68
C SER A 43 -13.84 -6.53 16.17
N ILE A 44 -12.94 -5.70 16.71
CA ILE A 44 -12.76 -5.61 18.15
C ILE A 44 -14.03 -4.94 18.68
N PRO A 45 -14.79 -5.56 19.60
CA PRO A 45 -15.95 -4.94 20.22
C PRO A 45 -15.50 -3.63 20.89
N GLY A 46 -16.02 -2.49 20.42
CA GLY A 46 -15.60 -1.15 20.86
C GLY A 46 -14.78 -0.34 19.85
N SER A 47 -14.72 -0.75 18.56
CA SER A 47 -14.11 0.05 17.49
C SER A 47 -14.64 1.49 17.51
N SER A 48 -13.75 2.49 17.42
CA SER A 48 -14.18 3.87 17.24
C SER A 48 -15.10 3.98 16.02
N GLU A 49 -16.12 4.83 16.13
CA GLU A 49 -17.05 5.06 15.03
C GLU A 49 -16.26 5.43 13.76
N ARG A 50 -16.60 4.83 12.61
CA ARG A 50 -15.87 5.09 11.37
C ARG A 50 -16.03 6.55 11.01
N GLN A 51 -14.92 7.26 10.86
CA GLN A 51 -14.97 8.66 10.48
C GLN A 51 -15.39 8.79 9.02
N VAL A 52 -16.50 9.50 8.79
CA VAL A 52 -17.02 9.76 7.44
C VAL A 52 -16.47 11.09 6.92
N VAL A 53 -15.99 11.08 5.67
CA VAL A 53 -15.54 12.26 4.93
C VAL A 53 -16.53 12.51 3.80
N GLY A 54 -17.50 13.38 4.07
CA GLY A 54 -18.66 13.65 3.21
C GLY A 54 -18.42 14.73 2.15
N PRO A 55 -19.44 15.08 1.35
CA PRO A 55 -19.31 16.07 0.29
C PRO A 55 -18.94 17.45 0.84
N GLY A 56 -17.88 18.05 0.29
CA GLY A 56 -17.35 19.34 0.76
C GLY A 56 -16.39 19.23 1.95
N ASP A 57 -16.28 18.07 2.59
CA ASP A 57 -15.31 17.86 3.66
C ASP A 57 -13.89 17.73 3.10
N HIS A 58 -12.94 18.34 3.80
CA HIS A 58 -11.52 18.13 3.58
C HIS A 58 -10.87 17.73 4.90
N LEU A 59 -10.63 16.43 5.06
CA LEU A 59 -9.94 15.89 6.22
C LEU A 59 -8.44 15.77 5.91
N ARG A 60 -7.59 16.44 6.68
CA ARG A 60 -6.13 16.33 6.56
C ARG A 60 -5.55 15.71 7.84
N ASN A 61 -4.78 14.64 7.68
CA ASN A 61 -4.12 13.95 8.78
C ASN A 61 -2.64 13.75 8.49
N SER A 62 -1.77 14.05 9.45
CA SER A 62 -0.40 13.56 9.41
C SER A 62 -0.30 12.14 9.96
N LEU A 63 0.78 11.42 9.66
CA LEU A 63 1.06 10.14 10.31
C LEU A 63 1.12 10.26 11.83
N THR A 64 1.61 11.39 12.34
CA THR A 64 1.62 11.69 13.78
C THR A 64 0.20 11.81 14.36
N ASP A 65 -0.72 12.46 13.64
CA ASP A 65 -2.11 12.59 14.08
C ASP A 65 -2.83 11.26 14.10
N ILE A 66 -2.57 10.44 13.09
CA ILE A 66 -3.09 9.08 13.01
C ILE A 66 -2.52 8.30 14.21
N ALA A 67 -1.19 8.24 14.39
CA ALA A 67 -0.56 7.59 15.54
C ALA A 67 -1.20 7.97 16.88
N ARG A 68 -1.43 9.27 17.10
CA ARG A 68 -2.00 9.82 18.34
C ARG A 68 -3.48 9.53 18.56
N THR A 69 -4.30 9.64 17.51
CA THR A 69 -5.76 9.50 17.61
C THR A 69 -6.22 8.05 17.59
N CYS A 70 -5.36 7.13 17.14
CA CYS A 70 -5.71 5.74 16.88
C CYS A 70 -6.88 5.54 15.88
N GLN A 71 -7.35 6.60 15.20
CA GLN A 71 -8.33 6.46 14.12
C GLN A 71 -7.66 5.80 12.91
N ARG A 72 -8.14 4.62 12.51
CA ARG A 72 -7.58 3.86 11.39
C ARG A 72 -8.61 3.49 10.33
N ASP A 73 -9.89 3.74 10.59
CA ASP A 73 -11.00 3.35 9.71
C ASP A 73 -11.79 4.56 9.25
N TYR A 74 -11.88 4.74 7.94
CA TYR A 74 -12.54 5.89 7.33
C TYR A 74 -13.53 5.45 6.25
N VAL A 75 -14.56 6.27 6.03
CA VAL A 75 -15.49 6.13 4.91
C VAL A 75 -15.43 7.40 4.07
N LEU A 76 -15.04 7.27 2.81
CA LEU A 76 -14.97 8.37 1.85
C LEU A 76 -16.29 8.43 1.06
N ARG A 77 -17.03 9.54 1.16
CA ARG A 77 -18.36 9.76 0.55
C ARG A 77 -18.45 11.14 -0.11
N GLY A 78 -17.64 11.34 -1.14
CA GLY A 78 -17.61 12.55 -1.96
C GLY A 78 -16.70 13.66 -1.45
N GLY A 79 -16.03 13.48 -0.31
CA GLY A 79 -15.07 14.43 0.22
C GLY A 79 -13.62 14.19 -0.23
N THR A 80 -12.70 14.93 0.39
CA THR A 80 -11.25 14.79 0.18
C THR A 80 -10.58 14.38 1.49
N MET A 81 -9.80 13.30 1.43
CA MET A 81 -8.94 12.88 2.53
C MET A 81 -7.48 13.02 2.13
N GLU A 82 -6.74 13.83 2.88
CA GLU A 82 -5.34 14.13 2.65
C GLU A 82 -4.45 13.56 3.76
N PHE A 83 -3.38 12.90 3.35
CA PHE A 83 -2.33 12.41 4.22
C PHE A 83 -1.06 13.22 4.02
N ASP A 84 -0.49 13.66 5.13
CA ASP A 84 0.83 14.27 5.18
C ASP A 84 1.85 13.26 5.75
N SER A 85 3.06 13.22 5.19
CA SER A 85 4.06 12.23 5.54
C SER A 85 4.71 12.47 6.91
N THR A 86 4.43 13.59 7.58
CA THR A 86 5.04 13.99 8.86
C THR A 86 4.70 13.01 9.98
N GLY A 87 5.72 12.28 10.44
CA GLY A 87 5.67 11.41 11.61
C GLY A 87 6.78 10.37 11.57
N ALA A 88 7.43 10.14 12.72
CA ALA A 88 8.61 9.29 12.78
C ALA A 88 8.30 7.82 12.46
N LEU A 89 9.03 7.28 11.47
CA LEU A 89 9.41 5.88 11.12
C LEU A 89 8.44 4.70 11.33
N HIS A 90 7.27 4.88 11.90
CA HIS A 90 6.29 3.82 12.07
C HIS A 90 5.57 3.55 10.76
N ALA A 91 5.38 2.26 10.48
CA ALA A 91 4.40 1.82 9.49
C ALA A 91 3.01 1.93 10.11
N ILE A 92 2.12 2.72 9.50
CA ILE A 92 0.75 2.92 9.94
C ILE A 92 -0.20 2.32 8.89
N TRP A 93 -1.13 1.50 9.35
CA TRP A 93 -2.15 0.89 8.51
C TRP A 93 -3.48 1.62 8.61
N VAL A 94 -4.05 2.07 7.50
CA VAL A 94 -5.36 2.72 7.46
C VAL A 94 -6.28 1.95 6.51
N ARG A 95 -7.55 1.77 6.90
CA ARG A 95 -8.60 1.22 6.02
C ARG A 95 -9.52 2.35 5.58
N ILE A 96 -9.77 2.42 4.28
CA ILE A 96 -10.72 3.35 3.69
C ILE A 96 -11.73 2.56 2.87
N THR A 97 -13.00 2.78 3.13
CA THR A 97 -14.09 2.36 2.24
C THR A 97 -14.58 3.58 1.47
N ALA A 98 -14.39 3.58 0.15
CA ALA A 98 -15.02 4.55 -0.73
C ALA A 98 -16.42 4.07 -1.10
N ALA A 99 -17.40 4.81 -0.61
CA ALA A 99 -18.82 4.51 -0.78
C ALA A 99 -19.48 5.52 -1.73
N THR A 100 -20.80 5.57 -1.76
CA THR A 100 -21.59 6.47 -2.62
C THR A 100 -21.03 7.89 -2.64
N GLY A 101 -20.81 8.42 -3.85
CA GLY A 101 -20.18 9.73 -4.08
C GLY A 101 -18.66 9.67 -4.27
N GLY A 102 -18.02 8.54 -3.95
CA GLY A 102 -16.58 8.35 -4.18
C GLY A 102 -15.73 9.29 -3.36
N GLY A 103 -14.77 9.94 -4.00
CA GLY A 103 -14.00 11.03 -3.39
C GLY A 103 -12.56 11.08 -3.86
N THR A 104 -11.76 11.86 -3.15
CA THR A 104 -10.34 12.05 -3.46
C THR A 104 -9.46 11.66 -2.29
N LEU A 105 -8.47 10.81 -2.54
CA LEU A 105 -7.35 10.55 -1.65
C LEU A 105 -6.15 11.36 -2.13
N VAL A 106 -5.55 12.13 -1.24
CA VAL A 106 -4.38 12.96 -1.52
C VAL A 106 -3.23 12.53 -0.63
N PHE A 107 -2.10 12.26 -1.25
CA PHE A 107 -0.84 11.98 -0.60
C PHE A 107 0.07 13.18 -0.83
N GLY A 108 0.45 13.85 0.27
CA GLY A 108 1.36 14.98 0.25
C GLY A 108 2.80 14.66 -0.20
N PRO A 109 3.66 15.68 -0.24
CA PRO A 109 5.07 15.50 -0.56
C PRO A 109 5.76 14.57 0.44
N LYS A 110 6.76 13.83 -0.03
CA LYS A 110 7.68 13.09 0.82
C LYS A 110 8.65 14.06 1.50
N THR A 111 8.78 13.98 2.82
CA THR A 111 9.78 14.70 3.62
C THR A 111 10.91 13.75 4.09
N ALA A 112 12.03 14.31 4.56
CA ALA A 112 13.15 13.54 5.10
C ALA A 112 12.78 12.68 6.34
N SER A 113 11.72 13.06 7.06
CA SER A 113 11.24 12.39 8.27
C SER A 113 9.97 11.58 8.02
N SER A 114 9.70 11.21 6.77
CA SER A 114 8.47 10.49 6.42
C SER A 114 8.42 9.10 7.03
N GLY A 115 7.29 8.78 7.66
CA GLY A 115 6.92 7.39 7.99
C GLY A 115 6.37 6.64 6.77
N LEU A 116 5.90 5.41 6.99
CA LEU A 116 5.27 4.58 5.97
C LEU A 116 3.76 4.48 6.23
N LEU A 117 2.95 4.95 5.29
CA LEU A 117 1.51 4.74 5.24
C LEU A 117 1.19 3.54 4.37
N LEU A 118 0.48 2.59 4.93
CA LEU A 118 -0.13 1.48 4.21
C LEU A 118 -1.63 1.66 4.26
N LEU A 119 -2.25 1.78 3.10
CA LEU A 119 -3.67 2.09 2.99
C LEU A 119 -4.40 0.97 2.27
N ASP A 120 -5.36 0.34 2.94
CA ASP A 120 -6.27 -0.62 2.34
C ASP A 120 -7.52 0.10 1.82
N LEU A 121 -7.64 0.18 0.50
CA LEU A 121 -8.76 0.85 -0.15
C LEU A 121 -9.75 -0.17 -0.70
N SER A 122 -10.95 -0.16 -0.15
CA SER A 122 -12.12 -0.84 -0.72
C SER A 122 -12.97 0.18 -1.45
N VAL A 123 -13.39 -0.15 -2.68
CA VAL A 123 -14.25 0.71 -3.50
C VAL A 123 -15.54 -0.04 -3.79
N ASP A 124 -16.67 0.57 -3.45
CA ASP A 124 -18.01 0.03 -3.74
C ASP A 124 -18.26 0.00 -5.25
N ASP A 125 -19.20 -0.83 -5.69
CA ASP A 125 -19.53 -0.94 -7.11
C ASP A 125 -20.16 0.36 -7.64
N ASN A 126 -19.82 0.74 -8.87
CA ASN A 126 -20.19 2.01 -9.51
C ASN A 126 -19.63 3.27 -8.82
N VAL A 127 -18.62 3.12 -7.96
CA VAL A 127 -17.93 4.23 -7.30
C VAL A 127 -16.58 4.49 -7.97
N ALA A 128 -16.23 5.77 -8.09
CA ALA A 128 -14.92 6.21 -8.57
C ALA A 128 -14.17 6.96 -7.45
N VAL A 129 -12.87 6.67 -7.33
CA VAL A 129 -11.97 7.33 -6.38
C VAL A 129 -10.78 7.89 -7.16
N SER A 130 -10.48 9.16 -6.92
CA SER A 130 -9.26 9.79 -7.42
C SER A 130 -8.15 9.64 -6.37
N ILE A 131 -7.04 9.03 -6.75
CA ILE A 131 -5.84 8.89 -5.91
C ILE A 131 -4.77 9.83 -6.46
N MET A 132 -4.35 10.79 -5.67
CA MET A 132 -3.40 11.83 -6.07
C MET A 132 -2.15 11.80 -5.21
N PHE A 133 -0.99 11.82 -5.84
CA PHE A 133 0.32 11.93 -5.20
C PHE A 133 0.95 13.27 -5.62
N ARG A 134 1.29 14.12 -4.65
CA ARG A 134 1.89 15.45 -4.88
C ARG A 134 3.40 15.41 -4.72
N ASP A 135 4.11 16.25 -5.48
CA ASP A 135 5.57 16.37 -5.50
C ASP A 135 6.30 15.03 -5.67
N VAL A 136 5.77 14.18 -6.55
CA VAL A 136 6.34 12.88 -6.88
C VAL A 136 6.82 12.91 -8.31
N GLY A 137 8.08 12.55 -8.56
CA GLY A 137 8.62 12.46 -9.93
C GLY A 137 8.11 11.25 -10.71
N SER A 138 7.93 10.12 -10.02
CA SER A 138 7.41 8.89 -10.60
C SER A 138 6.80 7.99 -9.53
N LEU A 139 5.78 7.23 -9.88
CA LEU A 139 5.24 6.15 -9.03
C LEU A 139 5.06 4.87 -9.85
N ALA A 140 4.92 3.74 -9.18
CA ALA A 140 4.60 2.47 -9.81
C ALA A 140 3.22 1.98 -9.35
N ALA A 141 2.49 1.36 -10.27
CA ALA A 141 1.43 0.43 -9.93
C ALA A 141 1.85 -0.99 -10.30
N THR A 142 1.58 -1.93 -9.41
CA THR A 142 1.86 -3.35 -9.62
C THR A 142 0.58 -4.16 -9.43
N TYR A 143 0.30 -5.11 -10.31
CA TYR A 143 -0.81 -6.06 -10.19
C TYR A 143 -0.26 -7.49 -10.16
N ASP A 144 -0.50 -8.20 -9.07
CA ASP A 144 -0.15 -9.60 -8.88
C ASP A 144 -1.39 -10.46 -9.21
N VAL A 145 -1.28 -11.28 -10.25
CA VAL A 145 -2.37 -12.11 -10.79
C VAL A 145 -2.72 -13.25 -9.84
N ASP A 146 -1.73 -13.79 -9.12
CA ASP A 146 -1.92 -14.94 -8.23
C ASP A 146 -2.69 -14.54 -6.96
N THR A 147 -2.45 -13.32 -6.47
CA THR A 147 -3.12 -12.81 -5.26
C THR A 147 -4.34 -11.93 -5.55
N ASP A 148 -4.53 -11.55 -6.82
CA ASP A 148 -5.53 -10.58 -7.27
C ASP A 148 -5.48 -9.26 -6.49
N ILE A 149 -4.27 -8.70 -6.37
CA ILE A 149 -4.01 -7.45 -5.64
C ILE A 149 -3.28 -6.45 -6.52
N THR A 150 -3.75 -5.20 -6.49
CA THR A 150 -3.05 -4.04 -7.04
C THR A 150 -2.44 -3.22 -5.92
N LEU A 151 -1.17 -2.84 -6.07
CA LEU A 151 -0.49 -1.86 -5.22
C LEU A 151 -0.17 -0.61 -6.03
N ILE A 152 -0.38 0.57 -5.46
CA ILE A 152 -0.09 1.87 -6.08
C ILE A 152 0.75 2.68 -5.10
N GLY A 153 1.93 3.12 -5.51
CA GLY A 153 2.76 3.97 -4.67
C GLY A 153 4.17 4.20 -5.20
N LEU A 154 4.97 4.88 -4.39
CA LEU A 154 6.37 5.19 -4.66
C LEU A 154 7.26 3.95 -4.47
N LEU A 155 7.26 3.05 -5.46
CA LEU A 155 8.11 1.86 -5.47
C LEU A 155 9.20 2.05 -6.53
N SER A 156 10.34 2.66 -6.20
CA SER A 156 11.49 2.66 -7.11
C SER A 156 12.82 2.52 -6.37
N GLY A 157 13.64 1.58 -6.86
CA GLY A 157 15.00 1.33 -6.41
C GLY A 157 15.47 -0.10 -6.68
N ALA A 158 16.72 -0.27 -7.10
CA ALA A 158 17.39 -1.57 -7.00
C ALA A 158 17.42 -1.99 -5.51
N PRO A 159 17.32 -3.30 -5.19
CA PRO A 159 17.16 -3.81 -3.82
C PRO A 159 18.38 -3.62 -2.90
N THR A 160 19.33 -2.77 -3.30
CA THR A 160 20.65 -2.68 -2.70
C THR A 160 20.73 -1.70 -1.54
N GLU A 161 19.72 -0.85 -1.35
CA GLU A 161 19.62 -0.02 -0.15
C GLU A 161 18.20 -0.17 0.37
N LEU A 162 18.09 -0.33 1.70
CA LEU A 162 16.83 -0.42 2.43
C LEU A 162 16.17 0.97 2.47
N ASP A 163 16.12 1.61 1.30
CA ASP A 163 15.79 3.00 1.15
C ASP A 163 14.28 3.13 1.14
N CYS A 164 13.74 3.60 2.26
CA CYS A 164 13.40 5.01 2.41
C CYS A 164 12.64 5.70 1.26
N ASN A 165 12.18 5.04 0.20
CA ASN A 165 11.65 5.68 -1.02
C ASN A 165 10.11 5.69 -1.03
N ALA A 166 9.46 4.65 -0.52
CA ALA A 166 8.02 4.66 -0.30
C ALA A 166 7.67 5.44 0.97
N TRP A 167 6.66 6.31 0.90
CA TRP A 167 6.02 6.85 2.11
C TRP A 167 4.52 6.53 2.16
N ALA A 168 3.88 6.27 1.02
CA ALA A 168 2.50 5.81 0.94
C ALA A 168 2.35 4.70 -0.11
N VAL A 169 1.66 3.62 0.28
CA VAL A 169 1.28 2.51 -0.60
C VAL A 169 -0.20 2.24 -0.43
N VAL A 170 -0.96 2.32 -1.53
CA VAL A 170 -2.37 1.96 -1.58
C VAL A 170 -2.50 0.52 -2.08
N ARG A 171 -3.18 -0.31 -1.30
CA ARG A 171 -3.58 -1.66 -1.66
C ARG A 171 -5.04 -1.67 -2.09
N LEU A 172 -5.31 -2.32 -3.22
CA LEU A 172 -6.65 -2.61 -3.71
C LEU A 172 -6.76 -4.09 -4.09
N ARG A 173 -7.97 -4.65 -3.96
CA ARG A 173 -8.29 -5.95 -4.57
C ARG A 173 -8.56 -5.80 -6.06
N GLY A 174 -8.29 -6.84 -6.82
CA GLY A 174 -8.48 -6.86 -8.26
C GLY A 174 -7.37 -6.13 -9.02
N ASN A 175 -7.50 -6.15 -10.35
CA ASN A 175 -6.70 -5.35 -11.25
C ASN A 175 -7.24 -3.90 -11.37
N ALA A 176 -7.13 -3.15 -10.27
CA ALA A 176 -7.73 -1.82 -10.13
C ALA A 176 -7.22 -0.79 -11.17
N CYS A 177 -6.00 -0.99 -11.68
CA CYS A 177 -5.38 -0.13 -12.69
C CYS A 177 -5.48 -0.69 -14.13
N GLY A 178 -6.15 -1.83 -14.33
CA GLY A 178 -6.27 -2.48 -15.65
C GLY A 178 -4.91 -2.86 -16.29
N LEU A 179 -3.93 -3.25 -15.47
CA LEU A 179 -2.58 -3.62 -15.91
C LEU A 179 -2.59 -4.94 -16.67
N ASN A 180 -2.00 -4.95 -17.85
CA ASN A 180 -1.92 -6.13 -18.72
C ASN A 180 -0.64 -6.08 -19.58
N ALA A 181 -0.43 -7.09 -20.42
CA ALA A 181 0.77 -7.18 -21.26
C ALA A 181 0.92 -6.03 -22.29
N GLU A 182 -0.17 -5.34 -22.65
CA GLU A 182 -0.15 -4.26 -23.63
C GLU A 182 0.31 -2.93 -23.02
N ASN A 183 -0.01 -2.69 -21.74
CA ASN A 183 0.19 -1.40 -21.08
C ASN A 183 1.17 -1.43 -19.91
N SER A 184 1.78 -2.58 -19.64
CA SER A 184 2.67 -2.78 -18.49
C SER A 184 3.76 -3.81 -18.80
N ARG A 185 4.84 -3.75 -18.03
CA ARG A 185 5.91 -4.75 -18.10
C ARG A 185 5.48 -5.99 -17.33
N SER A 186 5.55 -7.15 -17.98
CA SER A 186 5.38 -8.45 -17.30
C SER A 186 6.66 -8.88 -16.60
N ILE A 187 6.51 -9.41 -15.39
CA ILE A 187 7.57 -10.07 -14.62
C ILE A 187 7.12 -11.51 -14.43
N ALA A 188 7.93 -12.44 -14.95
CA ALA A 188 7.66 -13.87 -14.82
C ALA A 188 7.78 -14.29 -13.35
N GLY A 189 6.82 -15.10 -12.89
CA GLY A 189 6.87 -15.80 -11.62
C GLY A 189 7.78 -17.03 -11.68
N ASP A 190 7.95 -17.69 -10.54
CA ASP A 190 8.90 -18.79 -10.33
C ASP A 190 8.68 -20.02 -11.25
N ASN A 191 7.48 -20.15 -11.81
CA ASN A 191 7.07 -21.21 -12.73
C ASN A 191 7.21 -20.84 -14.22
N GLY A 192 7.77 -19.66 -14.54
CA GLY A 192 7.93 -19.17 -15.91
C GLY A 192 6.66 -18.59 -16.55
N LEU A 193 5.55 -18.53 -15.81
CA LEU A 193 4.31 -17.85 -16.21
C LEU A 193 4.30 -16.39 -15.72
N THR A 194 3.43 -15.55 -16.29
CA THR A 194 3.30 -14.17 -15.84
C THR A 194 2.51 -14.11 -14.53
N SER A 195 3.17 -13.72 -13.43
CA SER A 195 2.50 -13.55 -12.13
C SER A 195 2.33 -12.07 -11.74
N LEU A 196 3.09 -11.16 -12.35
CA LEU A 196 3.14 -9.75 -11.94
C LEU A 196 3.24 -8.80 -13.14
N TYR A 197 2.41 -7.76 -13.13
CA TYR A 197 2.45 -6.64 -14.06
C TYR A 197 2.88 -5.37 -13.34
N ILE A 198 3.78 -4.58 -13.94
CA ILE A 198 4.23 -3.29 -13.39
C ILE A 198 4.13 -2.18 -14.43
N ARG A 199 3.55 -1.05 -14.02
CA ARG A 199 3.48 0.17 -14.82
C ARG A 199 4.02 1.34 -14.01
N ASN A 200 4.95 2.08 -14.61
CA ASN A 200 5.44 3.33 -14.06
C ASN A 200 4.61 4.49 -14.61
N TYR A 201 4.26 5.41 -13.72
CA TYR A 201 3.65 6.69 -14.03
C TYR A 201 4.69 7.75 -13.74
N LEU A 202 4.87 8.67 -14.68
CA LEU A 202 5.77 9.81 -14.55
C LEU A 202 4.92 11.04 -14.32
N ALA A 203 5.35 11.93 -13.42
CA ALA A 203 4.69 13.21 -13.29
C ALA A 203 5.02 14.11 -14.47
N GLY A 204 4.02 14.90 -14.87
CA GLY A 204 4.24 16.04 -15.75
C GLY A 204 4.79 17.25 -14.98
N ASP A 205 4.74 18.43 -15.61
CA ASP A 205 5.31 19.67 -15.06
C ASP A 205 4.74 20.07 -13.68
N ALA A 206 3.50 19.68 -13.39
CA ALA A 206 2.83 19.94 -12.12
C ALA A 206 3.38 19.10 -10.95
N LYS A 207 4.26 18.12 -11.20
CA LYS A 207 4.78 17.17 -10.19
C LYS A 207 3.69 16.40 -9.43
N GLU A 208 2.52 16.26 -10.05
CA GLU A 208 1.39 15.51 -9.52
C GLU A 208 1.11 14.29 -10.40
N ILE A 209 0.80 13.17 -9.75
CA ILE A 209 0.30 11.98 -10.44
C ILE A 209 -1.07 11.64 -9.87
N ARG A 210 -2.06 11.54 -10.77
CA ARG A 210 -3.43 11.19 -10.43
C ARG A 210 -3.83 9.89 -11.11
N ILE A 211 -4.33 8.95 -10.33
CA ILE A 211 -4.89 7.68 -10.80
C ILE A 211 -6.35 7.63 -10.37
N THR A 212 -7.25 7.40 -11.33
CA THR A 212 -8.67 7.19 -11.03
C THR A 212 -8.95 5.69 -11.00
N ILE A 213 -9.46 5.21 -9.87
CA ILE A 213 -9.94 3.85 -9.71
C ILE A 213 -11.46 3.88 -9.82
N LYS A 214 -12.03 3.00 -10.65
CA LYS A 214 -13.46 2.83 -10.79
C LYS A 214 -13.80 1.34 -10.75
N LYS A 215 -14.83 0.99 -10.00
CA LYS A 215 -15.37 -0.38 -9.95
C LYS A 215 -16.79 -0.40 -10.49
#